data_AF-A0A7K7P695-F1
#
_entry.id   AF-A0A7K7P695-F1
#
_cell.length_a   1.000
_cell.length_b   1.000
_cell.length_c   1.000
_cell.angle_alpha   90.00
_cell.angle_beta   90.00
_cell.angle_gamma   90.00
#
_symmetry.space_group_name_H-M   'P 1'
#
loop_
_entity.id
_entity.type
_entity.pdbx_description
1 polymer ?
#
loop_
_entity_poly.entity_id
_entity_poly.type
_entity_poly.pdbx_seq_one_letter_code
_entity_poly.pdbx_strand_id
1 'polypeptide(L)'
;CISKTIGPGKIEKVPKEDAFQSKELTQMQLDMLFVDLRMESIYLKENFNIKWVAEEGLIENIAQVVTEYKQTRGLLPLKVYIHGPPASGKSTIAKELCKHYKLHYVRTNDVISEKIAYLEQIVAKELEKVEVEGEEVEGEGEDVQEEEEGEDIEAAKELLEAIKENMKRNKGRLGDEYLIKIMKDKLMSKPCRNQGYVLDGFPETYEQATDLFKEEEEEEAKGKMPKFNEIIIPEFIFSLTASDEFLINRVINLPESEVAGTHYTEIQFLVNLKRFRKSNTDDVTVLNYFDELEIHPQFIDIAVYEDSENKLTVSKIIKEIGEPRNYGLTDEEKEALERQAAEERIVKEAQEKAEQEHKEAKEREERMARWEEWNKQQEEVKKQEQELLEAQSVPLRNYLMKNVMPTLMQGINECCRIRPDDPVNFLAEYLFKNSPDID
;
A
#
# COMPACT_ATOMS: atom_id res chain seq x y z
N CYS A 1 -9.80 33.87 -4.38
CA CYS A 1 -8.71 33.12 -3.69
C CYS A 1 -8.43 31.77 -4.34
N ILE A 2 -7.15 31.45 -4.56
CA ILE A 2 -6.71 30.15 -5.12
C ILE A 2 -7.08 28.98 -4.18
N SER A 3 -6.96 29.17 -2.86
CA SER A 3 -7.36 28.14 -1.87
C SER A 3 -8.84 27.76 -1.98
N LYS A 4 -9.73 28.73 -2.27
CA LYS A 4 -11.17 28.44 -2.43
C LYS A 4 -11.48 27.65 -3.71
N THR A 5 -10.70 27.83 -4.77
CA THR A 5 -10.96 27.30 -6.12
C THR A 5 -10.24 25.98 -6.41
N ILE A 6 -8.95 25.87 -6.06
CA ILE A 6 -8.16 24.63 -6.25
C ILE A 6 -8.05 23.84 -4.94
N GLY A 7 -7.92 24.53 -3.82
CA GLY A 7 -7.63 23.93 -2.53
C GLY A 7 -8.86 23.54 -1.69
N PRO A 8 -8.63 23.10 -0.45
CA PRO A 8 -9.68 22.78 0.51
C PRO A 8 -10.42 24.02 1.05
N GLY A 9 -10.01 25.24 0.67
CA GLY A 9 -10.57 26.48 1.20
C GLY A 9 -10.05 26.88 2.58
N LYS A 10 -9.31 25.99 3.27
CA LYS A 10 -8.61 26.29 4.51
C LYS A 10 -7.45 27.24 4.24
N ILE A 11 -7.31 28.25 5.09
CA ILE A 11 -6.26 29.27 4.98
C ILE A 11 -5.66 29.45 6.37
N GLU A 12 -4.35 29.35 6.46
CA GLU A 12 -3.60 29.70 7.65
C GLU A 12 -2.91 31.04 7.42
N LYS A 13 -3.07 31.97 8.37
CA LYS A 13 -2.40 33.27 8.31
C LYS A 13 -1.03 33.14 8.97
N VAL A 14 0.00 33.04 8.14
CA VAL A 14 1.40 33.00 8.62
C VAL A 14 1.94 34.43 8.73
N PRO A 15 2.42 34.86 9.92
CA PRO A 15 3.05 36.16 10.06
C PRO A 15 4.39 36.20 9.32
N LYS A 16 4.86 37.40 8.94
CA LYS A 16 6.05 37.57 8.09
C LYS A 16 7.32 36.96 8.68
N GLU A 17 7.43 36.93 10.00
CA GLU A 17 8.59 36.40 10.72
C GLU A 17 8.68 34.87 10.65
N ASP A 18 7.53 34.20 10.67
CA ASP A 18 7.43 32.73 10.60
C ASP A 18 7.53 32.23 9.16
N ALA A 19 7.28 33.08 8.16
CA ALA A 19 7.43 32.72 6.75
C ALA A 19 8.87 32.28 6.41
N PHE A 20 9.89 32.84 7.08
CA PHE A 20 11.30 32.44 6.91
C PHE A 20 11.66 31.10 7.56
N GLN A 21 10.82 30.58 8.46
CA GLN A 21 11.01 29.28 9.09
C GLN A 21 10.45 28.14 8.22
N SER A 22 9.61 28.48 7.23
CA SER A 22 9.06 27.49 6.31
C SER A 22 10.17 26.92 5.41
N LYS A 23 10.25 25.58 5.34
CA LYS A 23 11.17 24.88 4.43
C LYS A 23 10.67 24.86 2.98
N GLU A 24 9.39 25.20 2.78
CA GLU A 24 8.70 25.12 1.49
C GLU A 24 9.04 26.30 0.58
N LEU A 25 9.35 27.47 1.14
CA LEU A 25 9.62 28.69 0.38
C LEU A 25 11.12 28.99 0.39
N THR A 26 11.68 29.14 -0.80
CA THR A 26 13.06 29.63 -0.96
C THR A 26 13.13 31.13 -0.60
N GLN A 27 14.30 31.58 -0.16
CA GLN A 27 14.53 32.99 0.19
C GLN A 27 14.15 33.94 -0.96
N MET A 28 14.45 33.57 -2.21
CA MET A 28 14.09 34.36 -3.40
C MET A 28 12.56 34.48 -3.60
N GLN A 29 11.80 33.44 -3.28
CA GLN A 29 10.33 33.48 -3.38
C GLN A 29 9.73 34.36 -2.29
N LEU A 30 10.27 34.30 -1.07
CA LEU A 30 9.87 35.19 0.02
C LEU A 30 10.14 36.65 -0.35
N ASP A 31 11.32 36.94 -0.88
CA ASP A 31 11.67 38.28 -1.35
C ASP A 31 10.68 38.76 -2.41
N MET A 32 10.32 37.92 -3.40
CA MET A 32 9.30 38.27 -4.41
C MET A 32 7.90 38.52 -3.82
N LEU A 33 7.49 37.76 -2.81
CA LEU A 33 6.18 37.92 -2.15
C LEU A 33 6.12 39.20 -1.30
N PHE A 34 7.24 39.65 -0.76
CA PHE A 34 7.33 40.87 0.04
C PHE A 34 7.47 42.16 -0.78
N VAL A 35 7.64 42.05 -2.10
CA VAL A 35 7.72 43.19 -3.01
C VAL A 35 6.32 43.82 -3.18
N ASP A 36 6.09 44.94 -2.49
CA ASP A 36 4.91 45.80 -2.68
C ASP A 36 5.20 46.88 -3.73
N LEU A 37 5.07 46.52 -5.02
CA LEU A 37 5.19 47.47 -6.12
C LEU A 37 3.80 47.89 -6.62
N ARG A 38 3.41 49.13 -6.31
CA ARG A 38 2.22 49.75 -6.92
C ARG A 38 2.56 50.25 -8.32
N MET A 39 2.09 49.53 -9.33
CA MET A 39 2.24 49.91 -10.74
C MET A 39 1.00 50.68 -11.20
N GLU A 40 1.07 52.02 -11.29
CA GLU A 40 0.02 52.83 -11.92
C GLU A 40 0.26 52.91 -13.43
N SER A 41 -0.61 52.26 -14.21
CA SER A 41 -0.47 52.10 -15.65
C SER A 41 -1.32 53.09 -16.46
N ILE A 42 -1.26 54.38 -16.11
CA ILE A 42 -2.06 55.44 -16.77
C ILE A 42 -1.78 55.49 -18.29
N TYR A 43 -0.56 55.18 -18.73
CA TYR A 43 -0.13 55.31 -20.14
C TYR A 43 -0.24 54.02 -20.97
N LEU A 44 -0.50 52.85 -20.36
CA LEU A 44 -0.54 51.58 -21.08
C LEU A 44 -1.89 51.33 -21.75
N LYS A 45 -3.00 51.82 -21.17
CA LYS A 45 -4.35 51.62 -21.72
C LYS A 45 -4.65 52.45 -22.96
N GLU A 46 -4.15 53.68 -23.05
CA GLU A 46 -4.55 54.62 -24.12
C GLU A 46 -3.66 54.55 -25.37
N ASN A 47 -2.38 54.18 -25.25
CA ASN A 47 -1.41 54.27 -26.35
C ASN A 47 -0.98 52.92 -26.95
N PHE A 48 -1.25 51.81 -26.26
CA PHE A 48 -0.85 50.49 -26.73
C PHE A 48 -2.08 49.65 -27.04
N ASN A 49 -2.17 49.15 -28.27
CA ASN A 49 -3.22 48.22 -28.72
C ASN A 49 -2.96 46.80 -28.19
N ILE A 50 -2.71 46.68 -26.89
CA ILE A 50 -2.48 45.40 -26.20
C ILE A 50 -3.85 44.77 -25.97
N LYS A 51 -4.02 43.54 -26.45
CA LYS A 51 -5.16 42.70 -26.08
C LYS A 51 -4.91 42.17 -24.67
N TRP A 52 -5.58 42.76 -23.70
CA TRP A 52 -5.50 42.31 -22.32
C TRP A 52 -6.25 40.99 -22.17
N VAL A 53 -5.60 40.01 -21.52
CA VAL A 53 -6.22 38.74 -21.14
C VAL A 53 -6.96 38.89 -19.80
N ALA A 54 -6.46 39.75 -18.91
CA ALA A 54 -7.06 40.05 -17.61
C ALA A 54 -6.94 41.53 -17.25
N GLU A 55 -7.88 42.35 -17.73
CA GLU A 55 -7.92 43.80 -17.43
C GLU A 55 -8.22 44.12 -15.96
N GLU A 56 -8.96 43.22 -15.30
CA GLU A 56 -9.41 43.36 -13.91
C GLU A 56 -8.41 42.74 -12.91
N GLY A 57 -7.27 42.25 -13.42
CA GLY A 57 -6.19 41.66 -12.61
C GLY A 57 -6.39 40.17 -12.31
N LEU A 58 -5.48 39.62 -11.50
CA LEU A 58 -5.45 38.17 -11.23
C LEU A 58 -6.66 37.69 -10.43
N ILE A 59 -7.15 38.49 -9.48
CA ILE A 59 -8.16 38.07 -8.49
C ILE A 59 -9.53 37.80 -9.14
N GLU A 60 -9.97 38.70 -10.02
CA GLU A 60 -11.23 38.55 -10.75
C GLU A 60 -11.13 37.43 -11.81
N ASN A 61 -9.97 37.27 -12.44
CA ASN A 61 -9.76 36.25 -13.48
C ASN A 61 -9.20 34.91 -12.97
N ILE A 62 -9.25 34.63 -11.66
CA ILE A 62 -8.74 33.38 -11.08
C ILE A 62 -9.34 32.15 -11.78
N ALA A 63 -10.64 32.14 -12.08
CA ALA A 63 -11.30 30.98 -12.69
C ALA A 63 -10.72 30.61 -14.08
N GLN A 64 -10.39 31.62 -14.89
CA GLN A 64 -9.75 31.42 -16.19
C GLN A 64 -8.31 30.92 -16.01
N VAL A 65 -7.54 31.57 -15.14
CA VAL A 65 -6.15 31.17 -14.85
C VAL A 65 -6.08 29.75 -14.30
N VAL A 66 -7.02 29.34 -13.44
CA VAL A 66 -7.11 27.97 -12.93
C VAL A 66 -7.36 26.99 -14.07
N THR A 67 -8.23 27.33 -15.01
CA THR A 67 -8.53 26.49 -16.18
C THR A 67 -7.31 26.35 -17.08
N GLU A 68 -6.65 27.46 -17.42
CA GLU A 68 -5.40 27.47 -18.19
C GLU A 68 -4.30 26.68 -17.49
N TYR A 69 -4.16 26.84 -16.17
CA TYR A 69 -3.18 26.14 -15.37
C TYR A 69 -3.45 24.62 -15.34
N LYS A 70 -4.71 24.20 -15.21
CA LYS A 70 -5.09 22.77 -15.30
C LYS A 70 -4.79 22.20 -16.68
N GLN A 71 -5.12 22.93 -17.74
CA GLN A 71 -4.89 22.48 -19.13
C GLN A 71 -3.40 22.38 -19.47
N THR A 72 -2.61 23.42 -19.16
CA THR A 72 -1.17 23.45 -19.46
C THR A 72 -0.38 22.39 -18.72
N ARG A 73 -0.80 22.02 -17.50
CA ARG A 73 -0.17 20.98 -16.69
C ARG A 73 -0.78 19.60 -16.87
N GLY A 74 -1.84 19.46 -17.68
CA GLY A 74 -2.55 18.19 -17.88
C GLY A 74 -3.25 17.66 -16.62
N LEU A 75 -3.60 18.55 -15.68
CA LEU A 75 -4.25 18.21 -14.40
C LEU A 75 -5.75 18.05 -14.60
N LEU A 76 -6.11 17.02 -15.36
CA LEU A 76 -7.50 16.67 -15.65
C LEU A 76 -7.96 15.61 -14.64
N PRO A 77 -9.12 15.81 -13.99
CA PRO A 77 -9.64 14.85 -13.04
C PRO A 77 -9.96 13.53 -13.75
N LEU A 78 -9.42 12.43 -13.24
CA LEU A 78 -9.65 11.10 -13.80
C LEU A 78 -10.91 10.49 -13.18
N LYS A 79 -11.92 10.27 -14.01
CA LYS A 79 -13.25 9.79 -13.55
C LYS A 79 -13.51 8.42 -14.15
N VAL A 80 -13.64 7.43 -13.29
CA VAL A 80 -13.78 6.02 -13.70
C VAL A 80 -15.05 5.45 -13.10
N TYR A 81 -15.82 4.73 -13.92
CA TYR A 81 -16.98 3.95 -13.48
C TYR A 81 -16.72 2.46 -13.71
N ILE A 82 -16.92 1.65 -12.66
CA ILE A 82 -16.71 0.20 -12.72
C ILE A 82 -18.06 -0.51 -12.55
N HIS A 83 -18.46 -1.21 -13.60
CA HIS A 83 -19.66 -2.02 -13.68
C HIS A 83 -19.31 -3.53 -13.65
N GLY A 84 -20.24 -4.39 -13.25
CA GLY A 84 -20.09 -5.84 -13.37
C GLY A 84 -20.93 -6.63 -12.35
N PRO A 85 -20.86 -7.97 -12.34
CA PRO A 85 -21.64 -8.83 -11.44
C PRO A 85 -21.06 -8.89 -10.01
N PRO A 86 -21.84 -9.21 -8.97
CA PRO A 86 -21.31 -9.37 -7.61
C PRO A 86 -20.20 -10.46 -7.57
N ALA A 87 -19.26 -10.35 -6.62
CA ALA A 87 -18.09 -11.24 -6.47
C ALA A 87 -17.04 -11.23 -7.61
N SER A 88 -17.15 -10.33 -8.59
CA SER A 88 -16.10 -10.10 -9.61
C SER A 88 -14.82 -9.46 -9.07
N GLY A 89 -14.83 -8.96 -7.82
CA GLY A 89 -13.70 -8.23 -7.24
C GLY A 89 -13.61 -6.77 -7.68
N LYS A 90 -14.73 -6.16 -8.11
CA LYS A 90 -14.84 -4.71 -8.40
C LYS A 90 -14.24 -3.84 -7.32
N SER A 91 -14.64 -4.05 -6.06
CA SER A 91 -14.15 -3.23 -4.96
C SER A 91 -12.65 -3.37 -4.73
N THR A 92 -12.07 -4.54 -5.03
CA THR A 92 -10.60 -4.75 -4.98
C THR A 92 -9.91 -3.94 -6.08
N ILE A 93 -10.39 -4.06 -7.32
CA ILE A 93 -9.87 -3.32 -8.48
C ILE A 93 -10.01 -1.81 -8.25
N ALA A 94 -11.16 -1.36 -7.79
CA ALA A 94 -11.43 0.04 -7.51
C ALA A 94 -10.47 0.61 -6.45
N LYS A 95 -10.24 -0.12 -5.35
CA LYS A 95 -9.28 0.27 -4.31
C LYS A 95 -7.85 0.33 -4.82
N GLU A 96 -7.44 -0.62 -5.66
CA GLU A 96 -6.09 -0.64 -6.24
C GLU A 96 -5.88 0.52 -7.21
N LEU A 97 -6.89 0.83 -8.04
CA LEU A 97 -6.88 2.02 -8.90
C LEU A 97 -6.86 3.31 -8.09
N CYS A 98 -7.63 3.40 -7.00
CA CYS A 98 -7.60 4.57 -6.12
C CYS A 98 -6.22 4.78 -5.49
N LYS A 99 -5.52 3.71 -5.09
CA LYS A 99 -4.14 3.80 -4.58
C LYS A 99 -3.16 4.25 -5.66
N HIS A 100 -3.25 3.68 -6.86
CA HIS A 100 -2.33 3.98 -7.96
C HIS A 100 -2.47 5.42 -8.47
N TYR A 101 -3.70 5.89 -8.65
CA TYR A 101 -3.99 7.22 -9.19
C TYR A 101 -4.25 8.29 -8.12
N LYS A 102 -4.22 7.92 -6.84
CA LYS A 102 -4.62 8.78 -5.70
C LYS A 102 -6.02 9.38 -5.89
N LEU A 103 -6.98 8.55 -6.30
CA LEU A 103 -8.37 8.96 -6.54
C LEU A 103 -9.25 8.71 -5.34
N HIS A 104 -10.41 9.35 -5.36
CA HIS A 104 -11.45 9.16 -4.36
C HIS A 104 -12.29 7.94 -4.68
N TYR A 105 -12.28 6.96 -3.77
CA TYR A 105 -13.14 5.78 -3.87
C TYR A 105 -14.57 6.15 -3.47
N VAL A 106 -15.53 6.02 -4.38
CA VAL A 106 -16.92 6.41 -4.18
C VAL A 106 -17.80 5.16 -4.24
N ARG A 107 -18.22 4.71 -3.06
CA ARG A 107 -19.17 3.61 -2.87
C ARG A 107 -20.41 4.14 -2.15
N THR A 108 -21.58 3.68 -2.56
CA THR A 108 -22.87 4.10 -1.97
C THR A 108 -22.87 4.09 -0.45
N ASN A 109 -22.54 2.95 0.17
CA ASN A 109 -22.53 2.81 1.64
C ASN A 109 -21.56 3.78 2.33
N ASP A 110 -20.39 4.00 1.75
CA ASP A 110 -19.34 4.83 2.35
C ASP A 110 -19.77 6.30 2.28
N VAL A 111 -20.30 6.76 1.14
CA VAL A 111 -20.81 8.12 0.95
C VAL A 111 -21.99 8.40 1.89
N ILE A 112 -22.91 7.45 2.03
CA ILE A 112 -24.03 7.57 2.97
C ILE A 112 -23.52 7.75 4.40
N SER A 113 -22.57 6.89 4.82
CA SER A 113 -22.02 6.96 6.18
C SER A 113 -21.27 8.26 6.45
N GLU A 114 -20.51 8.75 5.47
CA GLU A 114 -19.77 10.02 5.55
C GLU A 114 -20.73 11.21 5.64
N LYS A 115 -21.80 11.22 4.85
CA LYS A 115 -22.81 12.29 4.91
C LYS A 115 -23.56 12.29 6.25
N ILE A 116 -23.88 11.11 6.80
CA ILE A 116 -24.49 11.02 8.13
C ILE A 116 -23.53 11.55 9.20
N ALA A 117 -22.26 11.15 9.17
CA ALA A 117 -21.26 11.63 10.12
C ALA A 117 -21.04 13.15 10.03
N TYR A 118 -21.03 13.71 8.82
CA TYR A 118 -20.95 15.15 8.59
C TYR A 118 -22.15 15.89 9.19
N LEU A 119 -23.36 15.42 8.93
CA LEU A 119 -24.58 16.00 9.51
C LEU A 119 -24.61 15.87 11.04
N GLU A 120 -24.14 14.75 11.60
CA GLU A 120 -24.02 14.57 13.06
C GLU A 120 -23.02 15.55 13.68
N GLN A 121 -21.90 15.84 13.00
CA GLN A 121 -20.92 16.83 13.45
C GLN A 121 -21.51 18.25 13.48
N ILE A 122 -22.29 18.62 12.46
CA ILE A 122 -22.96 19.92 12.43
C ILE A 122 -23.92 20.06 13.62
N VAL A 123 -24.72 19.03 13.89
CA VAL A 123 -25.67 19.01 15.01
C VAL A 123 -24.95 19.00 16.37
N ALA A 124 -23.81 18.30 16.48
CA ALA A 124 -23.03 18.26 17.72
C ALA A 124 -22.37 19.61 18.05
N LYS A 125 -21.83 20.31 17.05
CA LYS A 125 -21.26 21.65 17.22
C LYS A 125 -22.29 22.67 17.73
N GLU A 126 -23.56 22.48 17.40
CA GLU A 126 -24.65 23.32 17.91
C GLU A 126 -24.92 23.08 19.40
N LEU A 127 -24.91 21.81 19.85
CA LEU A 127 -25.09 21.49 21.27
C LEU A 127 -23.97 22.11 22.13
N GLU A 128 -22.73 22.09 21.64
CA GLU A 128 -21.60 22.74 22.31
C GLU A 128 -21.72 24.27 22.31
N LYS A 129 -22.21 24.89 21.23
CA LYS A 129 -22.46 26.34 21.20
C LYS A 129 -23.57 26.77 22.18
N VAL A 130 -24.62 25.97 22.32
CA VAL A 130 -25.74 26.25 23.25
C VAL A 130 -25.32 26.07 24.72
N GLU A 131 -24.37 25.17 25.03
CA GLU A 131 -23.83 25.05 26.40
C GLU A 131 -22.92 26.22 26.80
N VAL A 132 -22.18 26.82 25.84
CA VAL A 132 -21.29 27.96 26.11
C VAL A 132 -22.06 29.28 26.27
N GLU A 133 -23.21 29.46 25.62
CA GLU A 133 -24.08 30.63 25.85
C GLU A 133 -24.77 30.63 27.24
N GLY A 134 -24.65 29.54 28.01
CA GLY A 134 -25.17 29.43 29.38
C GLY A 134 -24.25 29.96 30.49
N GLU A 135 -22.98 30.27 30.19
CA GLU A 135 -22.04 30.88 31.14
C GLU A 135 -21.56 32.24 30.61
N GLU A 136 -22.16 33.32 31.12
CA GLU A 136 -21.63 34.68 30.97
C GLU A 136 -20.20 34.76 31.52
N VAL A 137 -19.20 34.89 30.65
CA VAL A 137 -17.91 35.47 31.01
C VAL A 137 -17.51 36.52 29.97
N GLU A 138 -17.52 37.77 30.40
CA GLU A 138 -16.93 38.92 29.73
C GLU A 138 -15.45 38.65 29.43
N GLY A 139 -15.05 38.69 28.16
CA GLY A 139 -13.66 38.52 27.73
C GLY A 139 -13.47 38.85 26.26
N GLU A 140 -13.01 40.07 26.02
CA GLU A 140 -12.42 40.71 24.82
C GLU A 140 -12.29 39.87 23.53
N GLY A 141 -12.80 40.46 22.44
CA GLY A 141 -12.97 39.82 21.15
C GLY A 141 -11.69 39.47 20.40
N GLU A 142 -11.74 38.33 19.75
CA GLU A 142 -11.03 38.09 18.50
C GLU A 142 -12.06 37.68 17.45
N ASP A 143 -12.22 38.54 16.44
CA ASP A 143 -13.05 38.33 15.26
C ASP A 143 -12.52 37.14 14.45
N VAL A 144 -12.95 35.93 14.78
CA VAL A 144 -12.91 34.79 13.87
C VAL A 144 -14.11 34.96 12.92
N GLN A 145 -13.91 35.73 11.84
CA GLN A 145 -14.77 35.67 10.66
C GLN A 145 -14.59 34.30 9.97
N GLU A 146 -15.22 33.27 10.53
CA GLU A 146 -15.63 32.10 9.77
C GLU A 146 -16.94 32.45 9.06
N GLU A 147 -16.83 33.07 7.89
CA GLU A 147 -17.87 32.96 6.86
C GLU A 147 -17.87 31.51 6.35
N GLU A 148 -18.30 30.56 7.18
CA GLU A 148 -18.83 29.30 6.69
C GLU A 148 -20.27 29.58 6.25
N GLU A 149 -20.56 29.25 4.99
CA GLU A 149 -21.91 29.26 4.43
C GLU A 149 -22.88 28.70 5.47
N GLY A 150 -23.85 29.53 5.89
CA GLY A 150 -24.87 29.11 6.84
C GLY A 150 -25.70 28.00 6.22
N GLU A 151 -25.25 26.75 6.33
CA GLU A 151 -26.12 25.60 6.17
C GLU A 151 -27.15 25.73 7.30
N ASP A 152 -28.40 26.00 6.93
CA ASP A 152 -29.53 26.06 7.87
C ASP A 152 -29.49 24.80 8.73
N ILE A 153 -29.08 24.95 9.99
CA ILE A 153 -28.77 23.83 10.87
C ILE A 153 -30.03 22.99 11.14
N GLU A 154 -31.19 23.66 11.12
CA GLU A 154 -32.50 23.02 11.17
C GLU A 154 -32.77 22.13 9.94
N ALA A 155 -32.38 22.59 8.74
CA ALA A 155 -32.48 21.79 7.53
C ALA A 155 -31.52 20.58 7.56
N ALA A 156 -30.33 20.74 8.16
CA ALA A 156 -29.39 19.62 8.35
C ALA A 156 -29.96 18.55 9.31
N LYS A 157 -30.62 18.96 10.40
CA LYS A 157 -31.34 18.05 11.31
C LYS A 157 -32.49 17.35 10.60
N GLU A 158 -33.35 18.08 9.89
CA GLU A 158 -34.49 17.51 9.19
C GLU A 158 -34.04 16.50 8.12
N LEU A 159 -32.99 16.81 7.35
CA LEU A 159 -32.42 15.90 6.35
C LEU A 159 -31.83 14.65 7.01
N LEU A 160 -31.14 14.77 8.14
CA LEU A 160 -30.60 13.64 8.88
C LEU A 160 -31.71 12.72 9.41
N GLU A 161 -32.77 13.30 9.96
CA GLU A 161 -33.94 12.54 10.43
C GLU A 161 -34.65 11.85 9.26
N ALA A 162 -34.86 12.56 8.15
CA ALA A 162 -35.46 11.99 6.94
C ALA A 162 -34.64 10.84 6.37
N ILE A 163 -33.31 10.94 6.36
CA ILE A 163 -32.40 9.87 5.92
C ILE A 163 -32.49 8.67 6.88
N LYS A 164 -32.40 8.90 8.18
CA LYS A 164 -32.46 7.83 9.20
C LYS A 164 -33.83 7.14 9.21
N GLU A 165 -34.91 7.88 9.00
CA GLU A 165 -36.26 7.32 8.95
C GLU A 165 -36.48 6.50 7.68
N ASN A 166 -36.03 6.99 6.52
CA ASN A 166 -36.07 6.23 5.27
C ASN A 166 -35.25 4.93 5.36
N MET A 167 -34.07 4.97 5.98
CA MET A 167 -33.29 3.76 6.24
C MET A 167 -34.05 2.75 7.09
N LYS A 168 -34.72 3.20 8.17
CA LYS A 168 -35.53 2.32 9.04
C LYS A 168 -36.69 1.69 8.28
N ARG A 169 -37.38 2.47 7.44
CA ARG A 169 -38.53 2.00 6.63
C ARG A 169 -38.12 0.95 5.60
N ASN A 170 -36.96 1.10 4.99
CA ASN A 170 -36.50 0.25 3.88
C ASN A 170 -35.48 -0.84 4.27
N LYS A 171 -35.47 -1.27 5.55
CA LYS A 171 -34.54 -2.31 6.05
C LYS A 171 -33.06 -2.01 5.74
N GLY A 172 -32.67 -0.73 5.85
CA GLY A 172 -31.28 -0.27 5.66
C GLY A 172 -30.92 0.19 4.24
N ARG A 173 -31.88 0.33 3.31
CA ARG A 173 -31.64 0.93 1.98
C ARG A 173 -32.24 2.33 1.89
N LEU A 174 -31.51 3.32 1.39
CA LEU A 174 -32.13 4.60 1.05
C LEU A 174 -32.97 4.47 -0.21
N GLY A 175 -33.99 5.31 -0.33
CA GLY A 175 -34.69 5.51 -1.60
C GLY A 175 -33.78 6.18 -2.63
N ASP A 176 -33.99 5.84 -3.90
CA ASP A 176 -33.13 6.24 -5.00
C ASP A 176 -33.00 7.77 -5.12
N GLU A 177 -34.06 8.53 -4.88
CA GLU A 177 -34.06 10.01 -4.91
C GLU A 177 -33.04 10.62 -3.94
N TYR A 178 -33.03 10.17 -2.68
CA TYR A 178 -32.07 10.66 -1.68
C TYR A 178 -30.65 10.18 -1.98
N LEU A 179 -30.51 8.95 -2.47
CA LEU A 179 -29.21 8.40 -2.83
C LEU A 179 -28.58 9.18 -3.99
N ILE A 180 -29.35 9.49 -5.03
CA ILE A 180 -28.90 10.27 -6.18
C ILE A 180 -28.48 11.66 -5.72
N LYS A 181 -29.27 12.33 -4.86
CA LYS A 181 -28.91 13.64 -4.31
C LYS A 181 -27.58 13.60 -3.54
N ILE A 182 -27.43 12.66 -2.61
CA ILE A 182 -26.21 12.51 -1.80
C ILE A 182 -25.00 12.20 -2.70
N MET A 183 -25.17 11.34 -3.71
CA MET A 183 -24.12 11.00 -4.66
C MET A 183 -23.74 12.21 -5.52
N LYS A 184 -24.73 12.98 -6.00
CA LYS A 184 -24.51 14.20 -6.78
C LYS A 184 -23.72 15.24 -5.97
N ASP A 185 -24.11 15.47 -4.71
CA ASP A 185 -23.38 16.35 -3.79
C ASP A 185 -21.92 15.89 -3.60
N LYS A 186 -21.71 14.58 -3.44
CA LYS A 186 -20.35 14.01 -3.30
C LYS A 186 -19.53 14.18 -4.57
N LEU A 187 -20.09 13.94 -5.75
CA LEU A 187 -19.40 14.11 -7.03
C LEU A 187 -19.09 15.59 -7.34
N MET A 188 -19.95 16.50 -6.89
CA MET A 188 -19.75 17.95 -7.00
C MET A 188 -18.75 18.52 -5.98
N SER A 189 -18.34 17.72 -4.99
CA SER A 189 -17.33 18.13 -4.02
C SER A 189 -15.98 18.46 -4.68
N LYS A 190 -15.24 19.41 -4.10
CA LYS A 190 -13.93 19.87 -4.61
C LYS A 190 -12.93 18.73 -4.81
N PRO A 191 -12.80 17.73 -3.91
CA PRO A 191 -11.85 16.65 -4.10
C PRO A 191 -12.15 15.81 -5.35
N CYS A 192 -13.42 15.46 -5.58
CA CYS A 192 -13.86 14.70 -6.74
C CYS A 192 -13.72 15.50 -8.05
N ARG A 193 -13.96 16.82 -8.00
CA ARG A 193 -13.79 17.72 -9.17
C ARG A 193 -12.35 18.00 -9.54
N ASN A 194 -11.44 18.01 -8.57
CA ASN A 194 -10.03 18.36 -8.80
C ASN A 194 -9.15 17.15 -9.07
N GLN A 195 -9.36 16.03 -8.37
CA GLN A 195 -8.56 14.81 -8.53
C GLN A 195 -9.27 13.76 -9.38
N GLY A 196 -10.60 13.71 -9.31
CA GLY A 196 -11.41 12.65 -9.92
C GLY A 196 -11.88 11.62 -8.90
N TYR A 197 -12.49 10.55 -9.39
CA TYR A 197 -13.15 9.55 -8.56
C TYR A 197 -13.22 8.18 -9.26
N VAL A 198 -13.42 7.13 -8.47
CA VAL A 198 -13.77 5.79 -8.95
C VAL A 198 -15.13 5.39 -8.36
N LEU A 199 -16.15 5.27 -9.21
CA LEU A 199 -17.49 4.82 -8.84
C LEU A 199 -17.58 3.29 -8.87
N ASP A 200 -17.93 2.68 -7.74
CA ASP A 200 -18.14 1.23 -7.63
C ASP A 200 -19.65 0.88 -7.70
N GLY A 201 -20.09 0.39 -8.86
CA GLY A 201 -21.37 -0.31 -9.01
C GLY A 201 -22.64 0.54 -9.04
N PHE A 202 -22.59 1.84 -8.73
CA PHE A 202 -23.73 2.77 -8.85
C PHE A 202 -23.44 3.83 -9.91
N PRO A 203 -24.38 4.19 -10.80
CA PRO A 203 -25.79 3.76 -10.90
C PRO A 203 -26.00 2.31 -11.39
N GLU A 204 -27.10 1.67 -11.00
CA GLU A 204 -27.47 0.29 -11.41
C GLU A 204 -28.55 0.24 -12.51
N THR A 205 -29.28 1.33 -12.74
CA THR A 205 -30.34 1.43 -13.76
C THR A 205 -30.13 2.64 -14.67
N TYR A 206 -30.72 2.57 -15.87
CA TYR A 206 -30.72 3.67 -16.83
C TYR A 206 -31.34 4.96 -16.25
N GLU A 207 -32.45 4.82 -15.51
CA GLU A 207 -33.13 5.95 -14.85
C GLU A 207 -32.23 6.62 -13.81
N GLN A 208 -31.56 5.83 -12.95
CA GLN A 208 -30.61 6.36 -11.96
C GLN A 208 -29.42 7.08 -12.62
N ALA A 209 -28.90 6.56 -13.73
CA ALA A 209 -27.83 7.22 -14.47
C ALA A 209 -28.30 8.54 -15.09
N THR A 210 -29.49 8.55 -15.66
CA THR A 210 -30.10 9.76 -16.22
C THR A 210 -30.25 10.82 -15.14
N ASP A 211 -30.84 10.49 -13.99
CA ASP A 211 -31.08 11.46 -12.92
C ASP A 211 -29.77 11.94 -12.25
N LEU A 212 -28.75 11.08 -12.17
CA LEU A 212 -27.46 11.45 -11.58
C LEU A 212 -26.67 12.40 -12.47
N PHE A 213 -26.63 12.15 -13.78
CA PHE A 213 -25.76 12.87 -14.72
C PHE A 213 -26.45 13.97 -15.51
N LYS A 214 -27.79 14.09 -15.43
CA LYS A 214 -28.54 15.16 -16.09
C LYS A 214 -28.17 16.54 -15.54
N GLU A 215 -28.03 17.50 -16.45
CA GLU A 215 -27.82 18.91 -16.15
C GLU A 215 -29.14 19.56 -15.66
N GLU A 216 -29.09 20.39 -14.62
CA GLU A 216 -30.30 20.98 -14.01
C GLU A 216 -30.91 22.11 -14.86
N GLU A 217 -30.17 22.59 -15.86
CA GLU A 217 -30.61 23.66 -16.76
C GLU A 217 -31.21 23.09 -18.07
N GLU A 218 -32.54 23.10 -18.12
CA GLU A 218 -33.43 23.13 -19.31
C GLU A 218 -34.24 21.89 -19.71
N GLU A 219 -35.44 22.23 -20.19
CA GLU A 219 -36.54 21.38 -20.64
C GLU A 219 -36.19 20.46 -21.82
N GLU A 220 -36.89 19.32 -21.86
CA GLU A 220 -36.80 18.26 -22.85
C GLU A 220 -36.87 18.75 -24.31
N ALA A 221 -35.73 19.03 -24.92
CA ALA A 221 -35.61 19.10 -26.36
C ALA A 221 -35.59 17.66 -26.94
N LYS A 222 -36.77 17.08 -27.13
CA LYS A 222 -36.95 15.76 -27.78
C LYS A 222 -36.22 15.71 -29.13
N GLY A 223 -35.20 14.86 -29.23
CA GLY A 223 -34.53 14.48 -30.49
C GLY A 223 -33.07 14.89 -30.66
N LYS A 224 -32.40 15.41 -29.62
CA LYS A 224 -30.94 15.59 -29.59
C LYS A 224 -30.35 14.81 -28.40
N MET A 225 -29.08 14.42 -28.51
CA MET A 225 -28.33 13.71 -27.46
C MET A 225 -28.64 14.29 -26.07
N PRO A 226 -28.88 13.45 -25.05
CA PRO A 226 -29.17 13.94 -23.71
C PRO A 226 -28.01 14.81 -23.22
N LYS A 227 -28.31 16.05 -22.82
CA LYS A 227 -27.31 16.92 -22.20
C LYS A 227 -26.95 16.35 -20.83
N PHE A 228 -25.66 16.17 -20.60
CA PHE A 228 -25.12 15.63 -19.36
C PHE A 228 -24.13 16.62 -18.75
N ASN A 229 -23.97 16.55 -17.44
CA ASN A 229 -23.06 17.39 -16.71
C ASN A 229 -21.61 16.89 -16.93
N GLU A 230 -20.87 17.58 -17.80
CA GLU A 230 -19.47 17.32 -18.13
C GLU A 230 -18.54 17.31 -16.90
N ILE A 231 -18.94 17.99 -15.81
CA ILE A 231 -18.15 18.05 -14.58
C ILE A 231 -18.15 16.69 -13.89
N ILE A 232 -19.30 16.01 -13.84
CA ILE A 232 -19.47 14.78 -13.06
C ILE A 232 -19.45 13.51 -13.89
N ILE A 233 -19.63 13.56 -15.21
CA ILE A 233 -19.68 12.33 -16.03
C ILE A 233 -18.34 11.57 -16.06
N PRO A 234 -18.31 10.23 -15.95
CA PRO A 234 -17.08 9.45 -16.06
C PRO A 234 -16.49 9.45 -17.49
N GLU A 235 -15.16 9.48 -17.60
CA GLU A 235 -14.43 9.39 -18.89
C GLU A 235 -14.20 7.92 -19.28
N PHE A 236 -13.90 7.07 -18.29
CA PHE A 236 -13.62 5.64 -18.51
C PHE A 236 -14.66 4.77 -17.83
N ILE A 237 -15.19 3.81 -18.60
CA ILE A 237 -16.19 2.86 -18.13
C ILE A 237 -15.67 1.46 -18.34
N PHE A 238 -15.54 0.70 -17.26
CA PHE A 238 -15.09 -0.69 -17.29
C PHE A 238 -16.20 -1.63 -16.83
N SER A 239 -16.63 -2.51 -17.73
CA SER A 239 -17.61 -3.56 -17.45
C SER A 239 -16.89 -4.89 -17.25
N LEU A 240 -16.87 -5.36 -16.00
CA LEU A 240 -16.31 -6.65 -15.65
C LEU A 240 -17.30 -7.76 -16.00
N THR A 241 -16.85 -8.73 -16.79
CA THR A 241 -17.64 -9.89 -17.21
C THR A 241 -17.01 -11.16 -16.64
N ALA A 242 -17.84 -12.12 -16.28
CA ALA A 242 -17.45 -13.43 -15.76
C ALA A 242 -18.63 -14.40 -15.90
N SER A 243 -18.35 -15.71 -15.96
CA SER A 243 -19.38 -16.75 -15.93
C SER A 243 -19.95 -16.94 -14.53
N ASP A 244 -21.20 -17.39 -14.45
CA ASP A 244 -21.85 -17.64 -13.15
C ASP A 244 -21.13 -18.74 -12.37
N GLU A 245 -20.64 -19.78 -13.06
CA GLU A 245 -19.84 -20.86 -12.46
C GLU A 245 -18.55 -20.33 -11.83
N PHE A 246 -17.83 -19.44 -12.52
CA PHE A 246 -16.61 -18.82 -12.01
C PHE A 246 -16.87 -18.00 -10.76
N LEU A 247 -17.94 -17.19 -10.76
CA LEU A 247 -18.29 -16.36 -9.62
C LEU A 247 -18.73 -17.19 -8.41
N ILE A 248 -19.48 -18.26 -8.64
CA ILE A 248 -19.89 -19.21 -7.59
C ILE A 248 -18.66 -19.88 -6.97
N ASN A 249 -17.76 -20.42 -7.79
CA ASN A 249 -16.52 -21.06 -7.32
C ASN A 249 -15.64 -20.08 -6.53
N ARG A 250 -15.57 -18.81 -6.96
CA ARG A 250 -14.83 -17.78 -6.25
C ARG A 250 -15.41 -17.51 -4.87
N VAL A 251 -16.74 -17.43 -4.73
CA VAL A 251 -17.39 -17.22 -3.42
C VAL A 251 -17.22 -18.42 -2.50
N ILE A 252 -17.28 -19.65 -3.02
CA ILE A 252 -17.05 -20.89 -2.24
C ILE A 252 -15.62 -20.92 -1.66
N ASN A 253 -14.64 -20.42 -2.40
CA ASN A 253 -13.24 -20.41 -1.99
C ASN A 253 -12.86 -19.23 -1.07
N LEU A 254 -13.78 -18.32 -0.76
CA LEU A 254 -13.51 -17.21 0.15
C LEU A 254 -13.49 -17.69 1.62
N PRO A 255 -12.59 -17.16 2.46
CA PRO A 255 -12.54 -17.52 3.87
C PRO A 255 -13.81 -17.08 4.61
N GLU A 256 -14.29 -17.90 5.55
CA GLU A 256 -15.50 -17.63 6.33
C GLU A 256 -15.48 -16.28 7.07
N SER A 257 -14.28 -15.75 7.34
CA SER A 257 -14.04 -14.43 7.95
C SER A 257 -14.58 -13.27 7.11
N GLU A 258 -14.53 -13.36 5.77
CA GLU A 258 -15.04 -12.34 4.85
C GLU A 258 -16.53 -12.57 4.49
N VAL A 259 -17.01 -13.79 4.68
CA VAL A 259 -18.40 -14.20 4.43
C VAL A 259 -19.28 -13.91 5.66
N ALA A 260 -18.72 -13.97 6.86
CA ALA A 260 -19.44 -13.68 8.10
C ALA A 260 -19.81 -12.19 8.20
N GLY A 261 -21.12 -11.90 8.10
CA GLY A 261 -21.66 -10.54 8.21
C GLY A 261 -21.84 -9.80 6.87
N THR A 262 -21.56 -10.45 5.73
CA THR A 262 -21.76 -9.87 4.40
C THR A 262 -22.94 -10.51 3.65
N HIS A 263 -23.37 -9.89 2.54
CA HIS A 263 -24.43 -10.41 1.65
C HIS A 263 -24.00 -11.64 0.84
N TYR A 264 -22.84 -12.24 1.15
CA TYR A 264 -22.27 -13.40 0.45
C TYR A 264 -22.74 -14.75 0.99
N THR A 265 -23.81 -14.78 1.80
CA THR A 265 -24.50 -16.04 2.07
C THR A 265 -24.97 -16.66 0.76
N GLU A 266 -24.75 -17.97 0.55
CA GLU A 266 -24.95 -18.65 -0.74
C GLU A 266 -26.30 -18.32 -1.39
N ILE A 267 -27.36 -18.25 -0.57
CA ILE A 267 -28.73 -17.95 -1.02
C ILE A 267 -28.85 -16.49 -1.49
N GLN A 268 -28.32 -15.53 -0.72
CA GLN A 268 -28.45 -14.12 -1.03
C GLN A 268 -27.58 -13.71 -2.22
N PHE A 269 -26.40 -14.33 -2.35
CA PHE A 269 -25.51 -14.15 -3.50
C PHE A 269 -26.18 -14.59 -4.80
N LEU A 270 -26.75 -15.80 -4.85
CA LEU A 270 -27.44 -16.30 -6.05
C LEU A 270 -28.66 -15.45 -6.42
N VAL A 271 -29.41 -14.93 -5.43
CA VAL A 271 -30.52 -14.01 -5.67
C VAL A 271 -30.02 -12.69 -6.28
N ASN A 272 -28.93 -12.13 -5.74
CA ASN A 272 -28.34 -10.90 -6.25
C ASN A 272 -27.75 -11.08 -7.65
N LEU A 273 -27.10 -12.21 -7.92
CA LEU A 273 -26.57 -12.53 -9.24
C LEU A 273 -27.69 -12.66 -10.28
N LYS A 274 -28.77 -13.39 -9.95
CA LYS A 274 -29.95 -13.50 -10.83
C LYS A 274 -30.62 -12.15 -11.07
N ARG A 275 -30.74 -11.31 -10.02
CA ARG A 275 -31.27 -9.95 -10.15
C ARG A 275 -30.39 -9.12 -11.10
N PHE A 276 -29.08 -9.15 -10.90
CA PHE A 276 -28.11 -8.45 -11.73
C PHE A 276 -28.19 -8.88 -13.20
N ARG A 277 -28.28 -10.18 -13.49
CA ARG A 277 -28.44 -10.67 -14.87
C ARG A 277 -29.75 -10.25 -15.51
N LYS A 278 -30.82 -10.13 -14.72
CA LYS A 278 -32.13 -9.69 -15.20
C LYS A 278 -32.20 -8.18 -15.44
N SER A 279 -31.50 -7.38 -14.64
CA SER A 279 -31.41 -5.92 -14.81
C SER A 279 -30.40 -5.52 -15.87
N ASN A 280 -29.38 -6.36 -16.11
CA ASN A 280 -28.32 -6.13 -17.09
C ASN A 280 -28.47 -7.09 -18.27
N THR A 281 -29.54 -6.86 -19.03
CA THR A 281 -29.73 -7.42 -20.38
C THR A 281 -29.33 -6.37 -21.41
N ASP A 282 -28.82 -6.79 -22.57
CA ASP A 282 -28.28 -5.91 -23.62
C ASP A 282 -29.18 -4.70 -23.95
N ASP A 283 -30.50 -4.84 -23.84
CA ASP A 283 -31.46 -3.76 -24.16
C ASP A 283 -31.71 -2.74 -23.01
N VAL A 284 -31.38 -3.06 -21.75
CA VAL A 284 -31.79 -2.28 -20.55
C VAL A 284 -30.59 -1.90 -19.67
N THR A 285 -29.38 -2.25 -20.06
CA THR A 285 -28.20 -1.97 -19.24
C THR A 285 -27.96 -0.47 -19.06
N VAL A 286 -27.36 -0.12 -17.93
CA VAL A 286 -26.81 1.22 -17.67
C VAL A 286 -25.78 1.62 -18.73
N LEU A 287 -25.11 0.64 -19.32
CA LEU A 287 -24.10 0.83 -20.36
C LEU A 287 -24.67 1.51 -21.61
N ASN A 288 -25.94 1.23 -21.95
CA ASN A 288 -26.62 1.86 -23.08
C ASN A 288 -26.72 3.38 -22.92
N TYR A 289 -26.91 3.88 -21.69
CA TYR A 289 -26.91 5.32 -21.42
C TYR A 289 -25.57 5.96 -21.81
N PHE A 290 -24.46 5.30 -21.51
CA PHE A 290 -23.15 5.83 -21.82
C PHE A 290 -22.79 5.69 -23.30
N ASP A 291 -23.25 4.62 -23.96
CA ASP A 291 -23.11 4.48 -25.41
C ASP A 291 -23.88 5.57 -26.18
N GLU A 292 -25.06 5.98 -25.71
CA GLU A 292 -25.80 7.12 -26.26
C GLU A 292 -25.05 8.45 -26.12
N LEU A 293 -24.15 8.53 -25.14
CA LEU A 293 -23.28 9.67 -24.88
C LEU A 293 -21.91 9.57 -25.60
N GLU A 294 -21.74 8.59 -26.49
CA GLU A 294 -20.50 8.28 -27.20
C GLU A 294 -19.33 7.88 -26.27
N ILE A 295 -19.62 7.46 -25.03
CA ILE A 295 -18.63 6.96 -24.08
C ILE A 295 -18.68 5.44 -24.08
N HIS A 296 -17.81 4.81 -24.87
CA HIS A 296 -17.84 3.37 -25.07
C HIS A 296 -17.34 2.57 -23.86
N PRO A 297 -18.18 1.69 -23.28
CA PRO A 297 -17.79 0.79 -22.20
C PRO A 297 -16.75 -0.23 -22.66
N GLN A 298 -15.70 -0.41 -21.87
CA GLN A 298 -14.71 -1.45 -22.09
C GLN A 298 -15.06 -2.72 -21.31
N PHE A 299 -15.25 -3.82 -22.03
CA PHE A 299 -15.54 -5.12 -21.43
C PHE A 299 -14.26 -5.87 -21.09
N ILE A 300 -14.12 -6.29 -19.83
CA ILE A 300 -12.98 -7.08 -19.35
C ILE A 300 -13.50 -8.39 -18.78
N ASP A 301 -13.10 -9.50 -19.40
CA ASP A 301 -13.38 -10.83 -18.88
C ASP A 301 -12.36 -11.21 -17.80
N ILE A 302 -12.84 -11.40 -16.58
CA ILE A 302 -12.00 -11.74 -15.43
C ILE A 302 -11.53 -13.20 -15.51
N ALA A 303 -12.29 -14.09 -16.15
CA ALA A 303 -11.93 -15.50 -16.25
C ALA A 303 -10.69 -15.74 -17.13
N VAL A 304 -10.35 -14.78 -18.00
CA VAL A 304 -9.14 -14.85 -18.85
C VAL A 304 -7.87 -14.55 -18.04
N TYR A 305 -7.99 -13.81 -16.94
CA TYR A 305 -6.86 -13.30 -16.16
C TYR A 305 -6.92 -13.85 -14.73
N GLU A 306 -6.96 -15.19 -14.59
CA GLU A 306 -7.03 -15.91 -13.31
C GLU A 306 -5.86 -15.60 -12.36
N ASP A 307 -5.91 -14.43 -11.73
CA ASP A 307 -5.05 -14.06 -10.62
C ASP A 307 -5.89 -14.00 -9.35
N SER A 308 -5.37 -14.61 -8.28
CA SER A 308 -5.95 -14.54 -6.94
C SER A 308 -6.21 -13.10 -6.45
N GLU A 309 -5.52 -12.12 -7.03
CA GLU A 309 -5.57 -10.70 -6.64
C GLU A 309 -6.04 -9.75 -7.75
N ASN A 310 -6.51 -10.25 -8.91
CA ASN A 310 -6.95 -9.42 -10.06
C ASN A 310 -5.88 -8.44 -10.63
N LYS A 311 -4.59 -8.65 -10.34
CA LYS A 311 -3.48 -7.74 -10.74
C LYS A 311 -3.36 -7.54 -12.25
N LEU A 312 -3.54 -8.59 -13.04
CA LEU A 312 -3.53 -8.50 -14.51
C LEU A 312 -4.67 -7.63 -15.05
N THR A 313 -5.87 -7.75 -14.46
CA THR A 313 -7.03 -6.91 -14.80
C THR A 313 -6.74 -5.43 -14.52
N VAL A 314 -6.16 -5.13 -13.36
CA VAL A 314 -5.77 -3.76 -12.99
C VAL A 314 -4.71 -3.22 -13.94
N SER A 315 -3.72 -4.05 -14.30
CA SER A 315 -2.68 -3.67 -15.27
C SER A 315 -3.24 -3.32 -16.64
N LYS A 316 -4.26 -4.05 -17.11
CA LYS A 316 -4.96 -3.74 -18.37
C LYS A 316 -5.70 -2.42 -18.27
N ILE A 317 -6.44 -2.18 -17.18
CA ILE A 317 -7.14 -0.91 -16.94
C ILE A 317 -6.14 0.25 -16.89
N ILE A 318 -5.00 0.07 -16.21
CA ILE A 318 -3.95 1.08 -16.13
C ILE A 318 -3.39 1.39 -17.53
N LYS A 319 -3.18 0.38 -18.37
CA LYS A 319 -2.70 0.57 -19.75
C LYS A 319 -3.69 1.38 -20.60
N GLU A 320 -4.99 1.19 -20.40
CA GLU A 320 -6.05 1.89 -21.13
C GLU A 320 -6.22 3.34 -20.65
N ILE A 321 -6.11 3.58 -19.34
CA ILE A 321 -6.19 4.94 -18.75
C ILE A 321 -4.93 5.75 -19.07
N GLY A 322 -3.75 5.14 -18.96
CA GLY A 322 -2.45 5.78 -19.12
C GLY A 322 -1.82 6.28 -17.81
N GLU A 323 -0.93 7.26 -17.92
CA GLU A 323 -0.19 7.78 -16.77
C GLU A 323 -1.09 8.63 -15.84
N PRO A 324 -0.80 8.66 -14.52
CA PRO A 324 -1.54 9.51 -13.59
C PRO A 324 -1.48 10.99 -13.97
N ARG A 325 -2.65 11.62 -14.12
CA ARG A 325 -2.83 13.05 -14.46
C ARG A 325 -2.76 13.97 -13.24
N ASN A 326 -2.09 13.55 -12.17
CA ASN A 326 -2.00 14.29 -10.90
C ASN A 326 -0.62 14.94 -10.71
N TYR A 327 -0.43 15.67 -9.62
CA TYR A 327 0.84 16.33 -9.28
C TYR A 327 2.00 15.37 -8.95
N GLY A 328 1.82 14.06 -9.13
CA GLY A 328 2.77 13.05 -8.70
C GLY A 328 2.86 12.93 -7.19
N LEU A 329 3.89 12.22 -6.71
CA LEU A 329 4.26 12.19 -5.30
C LEU A 329 4.95 13.51 -4.94
N THR A 330 4.61 14.09 -3.80
CA THR A 330 5.41 15.20 -3.25
C THR A 330 6.80 14.69 -2.90
N ASP A 331 7.79 15.58 -2.81
CA ASP A 331 9.16 15.16 -2.50
C ASP A 331 9.25 14.53 -1.10
N GLU A 332 8.42 14.97 -0.16
CA GLU A 332 8.28 14.34 1.16
C GLU A 332 7.68 12.94 1.10
N GLU A 333 6.64 12.73 0.27
CA GLU A 333 6.04 11.41 0.08
C GLU A 333 7.00 10.45 -0.62
N LYS A 334 7.82 10.92 -1.57
CA LYS A 334 8.86 10.11 -2.22
C LYS A 334 9.90 9.68 -1.20
N GLU A 335 10.41 10.61 -0.40
CA GLU A 335 11.38 10.29 0.65
C GLU A 335 10.80 9.30 1.68
N ALA A 336 9.54 9.48 2.08
CA ALA A 336 8.88 8.55 3.00
C ALA A 336 8.75 7.15 2.40
N LEU A 337 8.38 7.04 1.13
CA LEU A 337 8.27 5.77 0.42
C LEU A 337 9.63 5.10 0.24
N GLU A 338 10.67 5.87 -0.07
CA GLU A 338 12.05 5.39 -0.13
C GLU A 338 12.55 4.90 1.23
N ARG A 339 12.22 5.59 2.33
CA ARG A 339 12.53 5.14 3.69
C ARG A 339 11.82 3.83 4.01
N GLN A 340 10.52 3.72 3.73
CA GLN A 340 9.76 2.48 3.93
C GLN A 340 10.34 1.32 3.12
N ALA A 341 10.65 1.53 1.85
CA ALA A 341 11.26 0.51 1.00
C ALA A 341 12.66 0.11 1.50
N ALA A 342 13.45 1.06 2.01
CA ALA A 342 14.75 0.77 2.60
C ALA A 342 14.61 -0.04 3.91
N GLU A 343 13.65 0.31 4.77
CA GLU A 343 13.34 -0.44 5.99
C GLU A 343 12.88 -1.86 5.68
N GLU A 344 11.96 -2.06 4.73
CA GLU A 344 11.51 -3.38 4.29
C GLU A 344 12.66 -4.24 3.74
N ARG A 345 13.55 -3.62 2.95
CA ARG A 345 14.75 -4.30 2.45
C ARG A 345 15.68 -4.73 3.58
N ILE A 346 15.94 -3.87 4.56
CA ILE A 346 16.76 -4.20 5.73
C ILE A 346 16.14 -5.35 6.52
N VAL A 347 14.83 -5.33 6.75
CA VAL A 347 14.11 -6.41 7.45
C VAL A 347 14.24 -7.73 6.70
N LYS A 348 14.08 -7.72 5.38
CA LYS A 348 14.20 -8.93 4.55
C LYS A 348 15.63 -9.48 4.55
N GLU A 349 16.63 -8.62 4.39
CA GLU A 349 18.05 -9.01 4.45
C GLU A 349 18.42 -9.59 5.83
N ALA A 350 17.88 -9.03 6.92
CA ALA A 350 18.08 -9.54 8.27
C ALA A 350 17.43 -10.92 8.47
N GLN A 351 16.23 -11.14 7.92
CA GLN A 351 15.55 -12.45 7.95
C GLN A 351 16.34 -13.52 7.18
N GLU A 352 16.78 -13.20 5.95
CA GLU A 352 17.57 -14.12 5.13
C GLU A 352 18.91 -14.47 5.80
N LYS A 353 19.57 -13.48 6.42
CA LYS A 353 20.81 -13.70 7.17
C LYS A 353 20.60 -14.57 8.40
N ALA A 354 19.52 -14.34 9.17
CA ALA A 354 19.20 -15.16 10.33
C ALA A 354 18.89 -16.62 9.94
N GLU A 355 18.21 -16.84 8.81
CA GLU A 355 17.94 -18.18 8.29
C GLU A 355 19.23 -18.89 7.85
N GLN A 356 20.15 -18.17 7.18
CA GLN A 356 21.47 -18.70 6.82
C GLN A 356 22.30 -19.05 8.06
N GLU A 357 22.38 -18.15 9.05
CA GLU A 357 23.12 -18.40 10.30
C GLU A 357 22.57 -19.61 11.05
N HIS A 358 21.24 -19.77 11.09
CA HIS A 358 20.59 -20.93 11.69
C HIS A 358 20.94 -22.23 10.95
N LYS A 359 20.93 -22.21 9.61
CA LYS A 359 21.31 -23.38 8.80
C LYS A 359 22.79 -23.74 8.98
N GLU A 360 23.67 -22.75 8.95
CA GLU A 360 25.11 -22.95 9.19
C GLU A 360 25.40 -23.48 10.59
N ALA A 361 24.68 -23.00 11.61
CA ALA A 361 24.80 -23.50 12.98
C ALA A 361 24.44 -24.98 13.05
N LYS A 362 23.32 -25.38 12.43
CA LYS A 362 22.90 -26.78 12.36
C LYS A 362 23.93 -27.66 11.62
N GLU A 363 24.44 -27.21 10.48
CA GLU A 363 25.50 -27.95 9.75
C GLU A 363 26.81 -28.04 10.55
N ARG A 364 27.14 -27.02 11.34
CA ARG A 364 28.31 -27.00 12.22
C ARG A 364 28.16 -28.00 13.37
N GLU A 365 26.98 -28.06 13.99
CA GLU A 365 26.65 -29.07 15.01
C GLU A 365 26.75 -30.49 14.45
N GLU A 366 26.18 -30.76 13.28
CA GLU A 366 26.28 -32.06 12.60
C GLU A 366 27.73 -32.43 12.22
N ARG A 367 28.55 -31.45 11.83
CA ARG A 367 29.99 -31.67 11.57
C ARG A 367 30.75 -31.98 12.84
N MET A 368 30.49 -31.28 13.94
CA MET A 368 31.14 -31.54 15.23
C MET A 368 30.77 -32.94 15.75
N ALA A 369 29.49 -33.34 15.68
CA ALA A 369 29.07 -34.68 16.09
C ALA A 369 29.77 -35.78 15.27
N ARG A 370 29.84 -35.65 13.94
CA ARG A 370 30.58 -36.58 13.08
C ARG A 370 32.08 -36.62 13.40
N TRP A 371 32.67 -35.47 13.68
CA TRP A 371 34.10 -35.40 14.04
C TRP A 371 34.37 -36.08 15.38
N GLU A 372 33.52 -35.90 16.38
CA GLU A 372 33.62 -36.58 17.67
C GLU A 372 33.51 -38.11 17.53
N GLU A 373 32.55 -38.59 16.73
CA GLU A 373 32.41 -40.02 16.43
C GLU A 373 33.65 -40.57 15.72
N TRP A 374 34.13 -39.87 14.69
CA TRP A 374 35.34 -40.26 13.97
C TRP A 374 36.57 -40.29 14.89
N ASN A 375 36.74 -39.28 15.77
CA ASN A 375 37.87 -39.23 16.68
C ASN A 375 37.87 -40.40 17.67
N LYS A 376 36.69 -40.78 18.21
CA LYS A 376 36.54 -41.99 19.05
C LYS A 376 36.95 -43.26 18.29
N GLN A 377 36.51 -43.40 17.04
CA GLN A 377 36.89 -44.54 16.21
C GLN A 377 38.41 -44.57 15.95
N GLN A 378 39.03 -43.43 15.69
CA GLN A 378 40.48 -43.34 15.48
C GLN A 378 41.27 -43.69 16.74
N GLU A 379 40.83 -43.26 17.93
CA GLU A 379 41.43 -43.64 19.20
C GLU A 379 41.35 -45.16 19.44
N GLU A 380 40.20 -45.76 19.14
CA GLU A 380 40.01 -47.21 19.25
C GLU A 380 40.93 -47.98 18.28
N VAL A 381 41.04 -47.52 17.02
CA VAL A 381 41.94 -48.13 16.02
C VAL A 381 43.40 -48.01 16.48
N LYS A 382 43.84 -46.84 16.95
CA LYS A 382 45.20 -46.65 17.46
C LYS A 382 45.52 -47.59 18.61
N LYS A 383 44.55 -47.81 19.51
CA LYS A 383 44.70 -48.73 20.64
C LYS A 383 44.84 -50.17 20.15
N GLN A 384 44.01 -50.60 19.20
CA GLN A 384 44.10 -51.94 18.59
C GLN A 384 45.44 -52.14 17.85
N GLU A 385 45.91 -51.13 17.11
CA GLU A 385 47.23 -51.16 16.46
C GLU A 385 48.36 -51.30 17.49
N GLN A 386 48.30 -50.54 18.59
CA GLN A 386 49.28 -50.62 19.66
C GLN A 386 49.29 -51.99 20.32
N GLU A 387 48.13 -52.55 20.66
CA GLU A 387 48.00 -53.90 21.23
C GLU A 387 48.56 -54.97 20.27
N LEU A 388 48.30 -54.83 18.96
CA LEU A 388 48.83 -55.73 17.94
C LEU A 388 50.37 -55.64 17.83
N LEU A 389 50.92 -54.42 17.80
CA LEU A 389 52.37 -54.18 17.78
C LEU A 389 53.03 -54.73 19.05
N GLU A 390 52.44 -54.51 20.21
CA GLU A 390 52.91 -55.07 21.46
C GLU A 390 52.92 -56.60 21.40
N ALA A 391 51.83 -57.24 20.94
CA ALA A 391 51.75 -58.69 20.78
C ALA A 391 52.79 -59.24 19.78
N GLN A 392 53.03 -58.56 18.66
CA GLN A 392 54.06 -58.92 17.69
C GLN A 392 55.48 -58.74 18.25
N SER A 393 55.67 -57.79 19.16
CA SER A 393 56.96 -57.56 19.82
C SER A 393 57.26 -58.55 20.94
N VAL A 394 56.24 -59.25 21.49
CA VAL A 394 56.41 -60.20 22.61
C VAL A 394 57.44 -61.30 22.34
N PRO A 395 57.44 -62.02 21.20
CA PRO A 395 58.43 -63.05 20.91
C PRO A 395 59.87 -62.50 20.89
N LEU A 396 60.06 -61.35 20.24
CA LEU A 396 61.37 -60.68 20.16
C LEU A 396 61.82 -60.19 21.54
N ARG A 397 60.93 -59.57 22.31
CA ARG A 397 61.21 -59.12 23.69
C ARG A 397 61.56 -60.30 24.60
N ASN A 398 60.83 -61.42 24.50
CA ASN A 398 61.13 -62.63 25.26
C ASN A 398 62.48 -63.23 24.90
N TYR A 399 62.84 -63.24 23.61
CA TYR A 399 64.15 -63.68 23.14
C TYR A 399 65.27 -62.78 23.71
N LEU A 400 65.11 -61.46 23.59
CA LEU A 400 66.07 -60.48 24.12
C LEU A 400 66.21 -60.60 25.65
N MET A 401 65.10 -60.75 26.37
CA MET A 401 65.08 -60.92 27.83
C MET A 401 65.75 -62.22 28.28
N LYS A 402 65.64 -63.30 27.50
CA LYS A 402 66.22 -64.61 27.87
C LYS A 402 67.71 -64.71 27.52
N ASN A 403 68.11 -64.20 26.35
CA ASN A 403 69.44 -64.48 25.79
C ASN A 403 70.41 -63.30 25.91
N VAL A 404 69.94 -62.06 25.79
CA VAL A 404 70.81 -60.87 25.72
C VAL A 404 70.81 -60.12 27.05
N MET A 405 69.65 -60.04 27.71
CA MET A 405 69.47 -59.24 28.91
C MET A 405 70.30 -59.69 30.12
N PRO A 406 70.46 -60.99 30.41
CA PRO A 406 71.29 -61.42 31.54
C PRO A 406 72.75 -60.97 31.39
N THR A 407 73.32 -61.13 30.18
CA THR A 407 74.71 -60.73 29.87
C THR A 407 74.86 -59.21 29.85
N LEU A 408 73.89 -58.49 29.28
CA LEU A 408 73.89 -57.02 29.27
C LEU A 408 73.76 -56.44 30.67
N MET A 409 72.91 -57.02 31.52
CA MET A 409 72.73 -56.59 32.90
C MET A 409 73.96 -56.87 33.77
N GLN A 410 74.66 -58.00 33.55
CA GLN A 410 75.95 -58.28 34.17
C GLN A 410 77.03 -57.28 33.70
N GLY A 411 77.08 -56.98 32.39
CA GLY A 411 77.99 -55.98 31.83
C GLY A 411 77.74 -54.57 32.34
N ILE A 412 76.47 -54.17 32.49
CA ILE A 412 76.09 -52.88 33.07
C ILE A 412 76.52 -52.83 34.54
N ASN A 413 76.30 -53.90 35.30
CA ASN A 413 76.74 -53.97 36.70
C ASN A 413 78.27 -53.91 36.84
N GLU A 414 79.03 -54.57 35.96
CA GLU A 414 80.49 -54.47 35.93
C GLU A 414 80.99 -53.09 35.49
N CYS A 415 80.35 -52.48 34.48
CA CYS A 415 80.63 -51.12 34.05
C CYS A 415 80.39 -50.11 35.19
N CYS A 416 79.29 -50.26 35.93
CA CYS A 416 79.00 -49.44 37.12
C CYS A 416 80.03 -49.62 38.24
N ARG A 417 80.67 -50.80 38.35
CA ARG A 417 81.70 -51.10 39.35
C ARG A 417 83.07 -50.53 38.98
N ILE A 418 83.46 -50.61 37.71
CA ILE A 418 84.79 -50.21 37.22
C ILE A 418 84.83 -48.72 36.87
N ARG A 419 83.68 -48.11 36.52
CA ARG A 419 83.55 -46.71 36.07
C ARG A 419 84.63 -46.30 35.05
N PRO A 420 84.65 -46.94 33.87
CA PRO A 420 85.55 -46.57 32.78
C PRO A 420 85.21 -45.18 32.22
N ASP A 421 86.20 -44.51 31.62
CA ASP A 421 86.04 -43.17 31.03
C ASP A 421 85.04 -43.15 29.85
N ASP A 422 84.89 -44.29 29.14
CA ASP A 422 83.85 -44.49 28.12
C ASP A 422 83.01 -45.75 28.44
N PRO A 423 81.83 -45.58 29.06
CA PRO A 423 80.99 -46.70 29.45
C PRO A 423 80.35 -47.43 28.27
N VAL A 424 80.19 -46.77 27.12
CA VAL A 424 79.54 -47.38 25.94
C VAL A 424 80.50 -48.35 25.26
N ASN A 425 81.75 -47.93 25.03
CA ASN A 425 82.77 -48.81 24.45
C ASN A 425 83.12 -49.98 25.37
N PHE A 426 83.21 -49.75 26.67
CA PHE A 426 83.44 -50.83 27.65
C PHE A 426 82.32 -51.87 27.65
N LEU A 427 81.06 -51.43 27.61
CA LEU A 427 79.92 -52.33 27.56
C LEU A 427 79.90 -53.15 26.26
N ALA A 428 80.22 -52.52 25.13
CA ALA A 428 80.32 -53.19 23.84
C ALA A 428 81.39 -54.28 23.85
N GLU A 429 82.61 -53.99 24.33
CA GLU A 429 83.67 -55.00 24.48
C GLU A 429 83.28 -56.14 25.41
N TYR A 430 82.59 -55.83 26.52
CA TYR A 430 82.13 -56.82 27.49
C TYR A 430 81.11 -57.78 26.86
N LEU A 431 80.19 -57.25 26.07
CA LEU A 431 79.19 -58.04 25.34
C LEU A 431 79.83 -58.90 24.26
N PHE A 432 80.81 -58.39 23.51
CA PHE A 432 81.56 -59.16 22.51
C PHE A 432 82.38 -60.31 23.14
N LYS A 433 82.90 -60.14 24.35
CA LYS A 433 83.67 -61.19 25.04
C LYS A 433 82.79 -62.29 25.64
N ASN A 434 81.55 -61.96 26.03
CA ASN A 434 80.65 -62.86 26.76
C ASN A 434 79.40 -63.26 25.96
N SER A 435 79.41 -63.05 24.64
CA SER A 435 78.33 -63.52 23.76
C SER A 435 78.34 -65.06 23.69
N PRO A 436 77.21 -65.75 23.95
CA PRO A 436 77.09 -67.17 23.61
C PRO A 436 77.21 -67.31 22.08
N ASP A 437 78.00 -68.28 21.63
CA ASP A 437 78.54 -68.41 20.27
C ASP A 437 77.56 -68.05 19.13
N ILE A 438 78.06 -67.24 18.20
CA ILE A 438 77.59 -67.21 16.81
C ILE A 438 78.34 -68.35 16.11
N ASP A 439 77.71 -69.52 16.05
CA ASP A 439 78.01 -70.58 15.07
C ASP A 439 76.86 -70.67 14.05
#